data_AF-A0A7L4THZ0-F1
#
_entry.id   AF-A0A7L4THZ0-F1
#
_cell.length_a   1.000
_cell.length_b   1.000
_cell.length_c   1.000
_cell.angle_alpha   90.00
_cell.angle_beta   90.00
_cell.angle_gamma   90.00
#
_symmetry.space_group_name_H-M   'P 1'
#
loop_
_entity.id
_entity.type
_entity.pdbx_description
1 polymer ?
#
loop_
_entity_poly.entity_id
_entity_poly.type
_entity_poly.pdbx_seq_one_letter_code
_entity_poly.pdbx_strand_id
1 'polypeptide(L)'
;MKKNVINIFIGAIVLIGGIKLYDSGIVLCKYIGVLFMIYGVLVIVTKFIKIISSSKNKQEQLQVFEKDSNIIIPSFIKEILEFQLENNRKIEFEIPHYGTFSILDYNQKGEDLSAPNYIVKEIDEHIKRYLFPAFNYSKIITFATSGDYMFLFVEEGKNDIILIDLDSMNKRPFVLNNKIDDLLSINKMELRNDIYYCNKIKKIEDIVEKNNYFFDVPDCIVEAKDYFEIYTKSFNLLKSKFVFSFLNILENEENYILKISIEGQSKEVELRKYSDYIDAENFIQSLNEILLLLNYNQKKYYLISHTNCDFGVVLADKKTYKKLSENGCIEVSEEKLKLNSEEIHAIQKYSDLITEIDNIEFYLNLTKKHNELKESIVYDFLYETVYEFNNNGIEALKRKLNVTIKKVDSGYLVYFVI
;
A
#
# COMPACT_ATOMS: atom_id res chain seq x y z
N MET A 1 20.39 8.67 21.08
CA MET A 1 19.70 8.80 22.39
C MET A 1 20.50 8.25 23.58
N LYS A 2 20.96 6.98 23.57
CA LYS A 2 21.64 6.32 24.72
C LYS A 2 22.77 7.14 25.37
N LYS A 3 23.67 7.76 24.60
CA LYS A 3 24.78 8.57 25.12
C LYS A 3 24.35 9.84 25.88
N ASN A 4 23.24 10.47 25.49
CA ASN A 4 22.72 11.66 26.18
C ASN A 4 22.05 11.29 27.50
N VAL A 5 21.31 10.17 27.52
CA VAL A 5 20.70 9.62 28.75
C VAL A 5 21.77 9.24 29.76
N ILE A 6 22.82 8.52 29.33
CA ILE A 6 23.96 8.18 30.20
C ILE A 6 24.62 9.45 30.79
N ASN A 7 24.78 10.50 29.98
CA ASN A 7 25.34 11.76 30.47
C ASN A 7 24.42 12.49 31.48
N ILE A 8 23.10 12.33 31.40
CA ILE A 8 22.17 12.83 32.42
C ILE A 8 22.38 12.07 33.73
N PHE A 9 22.54 10.74 33.68
CA PHE A 9 22.88 9.94 34.86
C PHE A 9 24.22 10.35 35.48
N ILE A 10 25.25 10.59 34.66
CA ILE A 10 26.54 11.10 35.13
C ILE A 10 26.37 12.48 35.79
N GLY A 11 25.60 13.38 35.17
CA GLY A 11 25.30 14.69 35.75
C GLY A 11 24.57 14.60 37.10
N ALA A 12 23.63 13.67 37.25
CA ALA A 12 22.92 13.42 38.50
C ALA A 12 23.84 12.86 39.59
N ILE A 13 24.75 11.94 39.26
CA ILE A 13 25.76 11.42 40.20
C ILE A 13 26.68 12.54 40.69
N VAL A 14 27.14 13.40 39.77
CA VAL A 14 28.00 14.54 40.12
C VAL A 14 27.26 15.56 40.99
N LEU A 15 25.98 15.82 40.70
CA LEU A 15 25.13 16.69 41.52
C LEU A 15 24.97 16.14 42.95
N ILE A 16 24.64 14.85 43.09
CA ILE A 16 24.50 14.18 44.40
C ILE A 16 25.84 14.18 45.17
N GLY A 17 26.95 13.91 44.47
CA GLY A 17 28.29 14.00 45.05
C GLY A 17 28.62 15.42 45.51
N GLY A 18 28.23 16.43 44.73
CA GLY A 18 28.39 17.84 45.08
C GLY A 18 27.62 18.25 46.33
N ILE A 19 26.36 17.80 46.46
CA ILE A 19 25.52 18.04 47.66
C ILE A 19 26.18 17.43 48.90
N LYS A 20 26.62 16.16 48.83
CA LYS A 20 27.30 15.49 49.96
C LYS A 20 28.61 16.18 50.36
N LEU A 21 29.37 16.69 49.40
CA LEU A 21 30.59 17.44 49.66
C LEU A 21 30.33 18.83 50.25
N TYR A 22 29.21 19.46 49.88
CA TYR A 22 28.76 20.71 50.47
C TYR A 22 28.38 20.55 51.95
N ASP A 23 27.82 19.40 52.31
CA ASP A 23 27.39 19.12 53.68
C ASP A 23 28.53 18.66 54.61
N SER A 24 29.75 18.42 54.09
CA SER A 24 30.83 17.73 54.84
C SER A 24 31.53 18.56 55.93
N GLY A 25 31.03 19.75 56.28
CA GLY A 25 31.58 20.60 57.34
C GLY A 25 32.95 21.25 57.06
N ILE A 26 33.70 20.77 56.06
CA ILE A 26 35.02 21.27 55.67
C ILE A 26 34.86 22.39 54.62
N VAL A 27 35.46 23.56 54.87
CA VAL A 27 35.34 24.75 54.02
C VAL A 27 35.77 24.48 52.58
N LEU A 28 36.90 23.80 52.36
CA LEU A 28 37.37 23.44 51.02
C LEU A 28 36.39 22.51 50.28
N CYS A 29 35.83 21.52 50.98
CA CYS A 29 34.85 20.60 50.41
C CYS A 29 33.54 21.31 50.04
N LYS A 30 33.16 22.37 50.77
CA LYS A 30 32.01 23.21 50.41
C LYS A 30 32.17 23.86 49.05
N TYR A 31 33.33 24.48 48.78
CA TYR A 31 33.58 25.11 47.49
C TYR A 31 33.63 24.09 46.34
N ILE A 32 34.27 22.93 46.56
CA ILE A 32 34.30 21.84 45.58
C ILE A 32 32.88 21.28 45.34
N GLY A 33 32.08 21.17 46.41
CA GLY A 33 30.69 20.75 46.35
C GLY A 33 29.82 21.67 45.48
N VAL A 34 29.95 22.99 45.67
CA VAL A 34 29.25 23.99 44.84
C VAL A 34 29.63 23.87 43.36
N LEU A 35 30.93 23.72 43.05
CA LEU A 35 31.39 23.52 41.67
C LEU A 35 30.80 22.26 41.05
N PHE A 36 30.74 21.16 41.80
CA PHE A 36 30.15 19.90 41.34
C PHE A 36 28.64 20.02 41.14
N MET A 37 27.93 20.73 42.02
CA MET A 37 26.51 21.00 41.85
C MET A 37 26.23 21.82 40.58
N ILE A 38 26.97 22.91 40.35
CA ILE A 38 26.83 23.75 39.14
C ILE A 38 27.11 22.91 37.89
N TYR A 39 28.20 22.15 37.88
CA TYR A 39 28.55 21.31 36.74
C TYR A 39 27.51 20.22 36.47
N GLY A 40 27.04 19.52 37.52
CA GLY A 40 26.00 18.50 37.42
C GLY A 40 24.70 19.05 36.84
N VAL A 41 24.23 20.21 37.33
CA VAL A 41 23.03 20.90 36.79
C VAL A 41 23.23 21.28 35.33
N LEU A 42 24.38 21.87 34.98
CA LEU A 42 24.66 22.30 33.62
C LEU A 42 24.70 21.12 32.63
N VAL A 43 25.30 19.99 33.02
CA VAL A 43 25.29 18.77 32.23
C VAL A 43 23.87 18.25 32.03
N ILE A 44 23.06 18.20 33.09
CA ILE A 44 21.66 17.74 32.99
C ILE A 44 20.88 18.64 32.03
N VAL A 45 20.89 19.97 32.25
CA VAL A 45 20.11 20.93 31.47
C VAL A 45 20.53 20.92 30.00
N THR A 46 21.83 20.98 29.70
CA THR A 46 22.32 20.98 28.32
C THR A 46 21.96 19.71 27.56
N LYS A 47 22.03 18.54 28.22
CA LYS A 47 21.62 17.27 27.59
C LYS A 47 20.10 17.18 27.44
N PHE A 48 19.33 17.69 28.40
CA PHE A 48 17.87 17.73 28.30
C PHE A 48 17.40 18.62 27.14
N ILE A 49 17.96 19.83 27.01
CA ILE A 49 17.71 20.72 25.87
C ILE A 49 18.08 20.03 24.55
N LYS A 50 19.21 19.32 24.49
CA LYS A 50 19.63 18.60 23.29
C LYS A 50 18.70 17.44 22.92
N ILE A 51 18.11 16.76 23.90
CA ILE A 51 17.09 15.72 23.67
C ILE A 51 15.81 16.35 23.12
N ILE A 52 15.31 17.42 23.74
CA ILE A 52 14.09 18.12 23.30
C ILE A 52 14.26 18.69 21.90
N SER A 53 15.35 19.42 21.63
CA SER A 53 15.63 20.00 20.31
C SER A 53 15.79 18.92 19.24
N SER A 54 16.44 17.79 19.55
CA SER A 54 16.54 16.67 18.62
C SER A 54 15.20 16.02 18.30
N SER A 55 14.23 16.02 19.23
CA SER A 55 12.88 15.51 19.00
C SER A 55 12.05 16.47 18.16
N LYS A 56 12.12 17.78 18.46
CA LYS A 56 11.37 18.81 17.73
C LYS A 56 11.81 18.93 16.27
N ASN A 57 13.12 18.82 15.98
CA ASN A 57 13.64 18.88 14.61
C ASN A 57 13.22 17.68 13.74
N LYS A 58 12.83 16.54 14.34
CA LYS A 58 12.41 15.35 13.58
C LYS A 58 11.01 15.50 12.97
N GLN A 59 10.12 16.23 13.65
CA GLN A 59 8.76 16.49 13.16
C GLN A 59 8.70 17.66 12.16
N GLU A 60 9.76 18.49 12.12
CA GLU A 60 9.86 19.64 11.22
C GLU A 60 9.81 19.24 9.73
N GLN A 61 10.32 18.06 9.37
CA GLN A 61 10.31 17.61 7.97
C GLN A 61 8.88 17.37 7.42
N LEU A 62 7.95 16.88 8.24
CA LEU A 62 6.55 16.74 7.82
C LEU A 62 5.90 18.10 7.57
N GLN A 63 6.21 19.09 8.41
CA GLN A 63 5.70 20.46 8.23
C GLN A 63 6.30 21.14 7.00
N VAL A 64 7.59 20.89 6.72
CA VAL A 64 8.25 21.35 5.49
C VAL A 64 7.59 20.72 4.26
N PHE A 65 7.33 19.41 4.28
CA PHE A 65 6.62 18.73 3.19
C PHE A 65 5.21 19.30 2.97
N GLU A 66 4.41 19.47 4.02
CA GLU A 66 3.07 20.08 3.94
C GLU A 66 3.13 21.48 3.30
N LYS A 67 4.13 22.29 3.69
CA LYS A 67 4.30 23.65 3.19
C LYS A 67 4.79 23.71 1.75
N ASP A 68 5.83 22.95 1.42
CA ASP A 68 6.47 22.96 0.10
C ASP A 68 5.54 22.39 -0.97
N SER A 69 4.80 21.32 -0.63
CA SER A 69 3.83 20.69 -1.52
C SER A 69 2.46 21.38 -1.50
N ASN A 70 2.23 22.33 -0.58
CA ASN A 70 0.94 22.96 -0.33
C ASN A 70 -0.18 21.92 -0.11
N ILE A 71 0.08 20.96 0.77
CA ILE A 71 -0.79 19.82 1.10
C ILE A 71 -0.99 19.71 2.61
N ILE A 72 -2.15 19.23 3.06
CA ILE A 72 -2.43 18.86 4.44
C ILE A 72 -2.43 17.33 4.57
N ILE A 73 -1.53 16.78 5.40
CA ILE A 73 -1.48 15.33 5.65
C ILE A 73 -2.68 14.95 6.56
N PRO A 74 -3.48 13.93 6.19
CA PRO A 74 -4.57 13.44 7.05
C PRO A 74 -4.05 12.98 8.41
N SER A 75 -4.80 13.28 9.49
CA SER A 75 -4.35 13.05 10.88
C SER A 75 -3.94 11.60 11.14
N PHE A 76 -4.69 10.62 10.61
CA PHE A 76 -4.40 9.20 10.80
C PHE A 76 -3.08 8.75 10.15
N ILE A 77 -2.69 9.36 9.02
CA ILE A 77 -1.36 9.14 8.41
C ILE A 77 -0.29 9.86 9.23
N LYS A 78 -0.58 11.11 9.62
CA LYS A 78 0.35 11.97 10.34
C LYS A 78 0.80 11.34 11.66
N GLU A 79 -0.12 10.77 12.42
CA GLU A 79 0.17 10.07 13.68
C GLU A 79 1.17 8.92 13.49
N ILE A 80 1.06 8.14 12.40
CA ILE A 80 1.96 7.02 12.11
C ILE A 80 3.35 7.52 11.69
N LEU A 81 3.40 8.54 10.83
CA LEU A 81 4.66 9.16 10.39
C LEU A 81 5.40 9.80 11.56
N GLU A 82 4.69 10.55 12.42
CA GLU A 82 5.24 11.14 13.63
C GLU A 82 5.77 10.08 14.60
N PHE A 83 5.03 9.00 14.82
CA PHE A 83 5.46 7.88 15.67
C PHE A 83 6.76 7.23 15.16
N GLN A 84 6.90 7.00 13.85
CA GLN A 84 8.15 6.51 13.26
C GLN A 84 9.33 7.46 13.52
N LEU A 85 9.14 8.76 13.24
CA LEU A 85 10.17 9.78 13.34
C LEU A 85 10.64 9.97 14.80
N GLU A 86 9.70 10.01 15.73
CA GLU A 86 9.98 10.11 17.17
C GLU A 86 10.86 8.95 17.65
N ASN A 87 10.46 7.72 17.32
CA ASN A 87 11.12 6.50 17.75
C ASN A 87 12.42 6.21 16.96
N ASN A 88 12.59 6.81 15.78
CA ASN A 88 13.73 6.56 14.87
C ASN A 88 13.91 5.06 14.58
N ARG A 89 12.79 4.39 14.35
CA ARG A 89 12.71 2.96 14.11
C ARG A 89 11.78 2.74 12.93
N LYS A 90 12.15 1.79 12.08
CA LYS A 90 11.34 1.39 10.94
C LYS A 90 10.03 0.77 11.44
N ILE A 91 8.93 1.16 10.83
CA ILE A 91 7.63 0.50 11.00
C ILE A 91 7.38 -0.32 9.74
N GLU A 92 7.14 -1.61 9.95
CA GLU A 92 6.78 -2.53 8.87
C GLU A 92 5.40 -3.14 9.16
N PHE A 93 4.62 -3.27 8.11
CA PHE A 93 3.30 -3.87 8.13
C PHE A 93 3.05 -4.54 6.80
N GLU A 94 2.08 -5.43 6.75
CA GLU A 94 1.83 -6.17 5.53
C GLU A 94 0.51 -5.80 4.91
N ILE A 95 0.54 -5.73 3.59
CA ILE A 95 -0.64 -5.69 2.76
C ILE A 95 -0.76 -7.06 2.10
N PRO A 96 -1.93 -7.69 2.20
CA PRO A 96 -2.16 -9.01 1.60
C PRO A 96 -1.90 -8.98 0.11
N HIS A 97 -1.28 -10.03 -0.43
CA HIS A 97 -0.87 -10.16 -1.84
C HIS A 97 0.23 -9.21 -2.31
N TYR A 98 0.49 -8.13 -1.58
CA TYR A 98 1.49 -7.12 -1.94
C TYR A 98 2.71 -7.15 -1.02
N GLY A 99 2.70 -7.98 0.01
CA GLY A 99 3.84 -8.25 0.89
C GLY A 99 4.05 -7.18 1.96
N THR A 100 5.31 -7.04 2.39
CA THR A 100 5.68 -6.14 3.48
C THR A 100 5.90 -4.72 2.98
N PHE A 101 5.18 -3.79 3.57
CA PHE A 101 5.33 -2.36 3.42
C PHE A 101 6.09 -1.76 4.59
N SER A 102 6.89 -0.76 4.27
CA SER A 102 7.67 0.04 5.21
C SER A 102 7.15 1.47 5.18
N ILE A 103 6.89 2.05 6.35
CA ILE A 103 6.53 3.47 6.43
C ILE A 103 7.72 4.32 5.95
N LEU A 104 7.45 5.31 5.11
CA LEU A 104 8.47 6.18 4.52
C LEU A 104 9.14 7.05 5.58
N ASP A 105 10.46 7.18 5.49
CA ASP A 105 11.22 8.12 6.34
C ASP A 105 11.27 9.49 5.66
N TYR A 106 10.44 10.41 6.12
CA TYR A 106 10.39 11.78 5.62
C TYR A 106 11.65 12.62 5.90
N ASN A 107 12.65 12.06 6.61
CA ASN A 107 13.99 12.67 6.67
C ASN A 107 14.85 12.36 5.43
N GLN A 108 14.48 11.36 4.62
CA GLN A 108 15.23 11.01 3.41
C GLN A 108 15.03 12.07 2.33
N LYS A 109 16.13 12.46 1.69
CA LYS A 109 16.18 13.45 0.62
C LYS A 109 16.97 12.86 -0.54
N GLY A 110 16.55 13.15 -1.76
CA GLY A 110 17.22 12.67 -2.96
C GLY A 110 16.25 12.55 -4.14
N GLU A 111 16.77 11.95 -5.22
CA GLU A 111 16.04 11.62 -6.44
C GLU A 111 15.99 10.09 -6.60
N ASP A 112 15.61 9.40 -5.53
CA ASP A 112 15.44 7.94 -5.53
C ASP A 112 14.09 7.54 -4.87
N LEU A 113 13.74 6.27 -5.02
CA LEU A 113 12.47 5.68 -4.56
C LEU A 113 12.40 5.49 -3.03
N SER A 114 13.31 6.11 -2.29
CA SER A 114 13.26 6.24 -0.83
C SER A 114 12.81 7.65 -0.39
N ALA A 115 12.93 8.66 -1.25
CA ALA A 115 12.58 10.04 -0.95
C ALA A 115 11.09 10.35 -1.27
N PRO A 116 10.27 10.80 -0.29
CA PRO A 116 8.83 11.01 -0.49
C PRO A 116 8.47 11.92 -1.68
N ASN A 117 9.18 13.03 -1.86
CA ASN A 117 8.94 13.97 -2.96
C ASN A 117 9.19 13.34 -4.33
N TYR A 118 10.24 12.51 -4.44
CA TYR A 118 10.55 11.81 -5.68
C TYR A 118 9.48 10.76 -5.99
N ILE A 119 9.06 9.98 -4.98
CA ILE A 119 7.99 8.99 -5.14
C ILE A 119 6.68 9.66 -5.61
N VAL A 120 6.29 10.81 -5.03
CA VAL A 120 5.09 11.54 -5.47
C VAL A 120 5.19 11.88 -6.96
N LYS A 121 6.34 12.37 -7.42
CA LYS A 121 6.59 12.68 -8.83
C LYS A 121 6.48 11.45 -9.73
N GLU A 122 7.07 10.32 -9.34
CA GLU A 122 7.04 9.08 -10.10
C GLU A 122 5.61 8.51 -10.23
N ILE A 123 4.85 8.51 -9.13
CA ILE A 123 3.43 8.14 -9.16
C ILE A 123 2.66 9.08 -10.10
N ASP A 124 2.99 10.38 -10.05
CA ASP A 124 2.36 11.39 -10.88
C ASP A 124 2.55 11.13 -12.38
N GLU A 125 3.78 10.83 -12.77
CA GLU A 125 4.16 10.51 -14.14
C GLU A 125 3.55 9.20 -14.60
N HIS A 126 3.55 8.17 -13.75
CA HIS A 126 2.96 6.87 -14.07
C HIS A 126 1.47 6.97 -14.35
N ILE A 127 0.71 7.65 -13.49
CA ILE A 127 -0.73 7.79 -13.68
C ILE A 127 -1.03 8.60 -14.94
N LYS A 128 -0.35 9.73 -15.14
CA LYS A 128 -0.54 10.57 -16.35
C LYS A 128 -0.26 9.78 -17.63
N ARG A 129 0.73 8.89 -17.61
CA ARG A 129 1.17 8.15 -18.79
C ARG A 129 0.33 6.91 -19.09
N TYR A 130 -0.07 6.16 -18.07
CA TYR A 130 -0.62 4.81 -18.26
C TYR A 130 -2.06 4.64 -17.80
N LEU A 131 -2.56 5.54 -16.94
CA LEU A 131 -3.85 5.36 -16.28
C LEU A 131 -4.83 6.49 -16.55
N PHE A 132 -4.36 7.67 -16.97
CA PHE A 132 -5.21 8.80 -17.30
C PHE A 132 -5.90 8.60 -18.66
N PRO A 133 -7.20 8.92 -18.81
CA PRO A 133 -8.10 9.54 -17.83
C PRO A 133 -8.91 8.54 -16.99
N ALA A 134 -8.70 7.23 -17.18
CA ALA A 134 -9.45 6.20 -16.45
C ALA A 134 -9.27 6.32 -14.92
N PHE A 135 -8.09 6.77 -14.49
CA PHE A 135 -7.79 7.13 -13.11
C PHE A 135 -7.22 8.55 -13.05
N ASN A 136 -7.66 9.32 -12.06
CA ASN A 136 -7.17 10.67 -11.78
C ASN A 136 -7.29 10.98 -10.28
N TYR A 137 -6.45 11.89 -9.80
CA TYR A 137 -6.36 12.33 -8.40
C TYR A 137 -5.91 13.80 -8.39
N SER A 138 -6.06 14.47 -7.25
CA SER A 138 -5.66 15.87 -7.11
C SER A 138 -4.25 16.04 -6.53
N LYS A 139 -4.05 15.58 -5.29
CA LYS A 139 -2.82 15.77 -4.52
C LYS A 139 -2.51 14.52 -3.71
N ILE A 140 -1.33 13.95 -3.93
CA ILE A 140 -0.89 12.68 -3.36
C ILE A 140 -0.09 12.91 -2.08
N ILE A 141 -0.39 12.13 -1.05
CA ILE A 141 0.45 11.95 0.13
C ILE A 141 0.89 10.50 0.20
N THR A 142 2.14 10.21 -0.16
CA THR A 142 2.73 8.87 -0.03
C THR A 142 3.14 8.63 1.41
N PHE A 143 2.97 7.41 1.92
CA PHE A 143 3.33 7.14 3.31
C PHE A 143 3.99 5.78 3.55
N ALA A 144 3.88 4.84 2.60
CA ALA A 144 4.56 3.56 2.70
C ALA A 144 5.03 3.05 1.33
N THR A 145 6.03 2.19 1.35
CA THR A 145 6.58 1.52 0.17
C THR A 145 6.82 0.04 0.43
N SER A 146 6.67 -0.79 -0.59
CA SER A 146 7.10 -2.19 -0.61
C SER A 146 8.03 -2.42 -1.80
N GLY A 147 9.26 -2.84 -1.50
CA GLY A 147 10.31 -2.91 -2.51
C GLY A 147 10.57 -1.55 -3.17
N ASP A 148 10.87 -1.57 -4.46
CA ASP A 148 11.20 -0.36 -5.21
C ASP A 148 10.00 0.23 -5.98
N TYR A 149 8.91 -0.52 -6.18
CA TYR A 149 7.87 -0.13 -7.16
C TYR A 149 6.44 -0.05 -6.62
N MET A 150 6.16 -0.56 -5.41
CA MET A 150 4.81 -0.54 -4.84
C MET A 150 4.70 0.51 -3.75
N PHE A 151 3.71 1.40 -3.87
CA PHE A 151 3.54 2.52 -2.96
C PHE A 151 2.12 2.61 -2.43
N LEU A 152 2.01 3.05 -1.18
CA LEU A 152 0.76 3.49 -0.61
C LEU A 152 0.70 5.00 -0.53
N PHE A 153 -0.44 5.53 -0.94
CA PHE A 153 -0.75 6.93 -0.80
C PHE A 153 -2.20 7.17 -0.40
N VAL A 154 -2.46 8.40 0.03
CA VAL A 154 -3.81 8.94 0.22
C VAL A 154 -3.93 10.22 -0.59
N GLU A 155 -5.14 10.55 -1.01
CA GLU A 155 -5.43 11.85 -1.64
C GLU A 155 -5.79 12.88 -0.56
N GLU A 156 -5.34 14.12 -0.72
CA GLU A 156 -5.69 15.22 0.21
C GLU A 156 -7.21 15.30 0.43
N GLY A 157 -7.63 15.32 1.69
CA GLY A 157 -9.04 15.39 2.09
C GLY A 157 -9.82 14.07 1.96
N LYS A 158 -9.19 12.99 1.52
CA LYS A 158 -9.77 11.64 1.49
C LYS A 158 -9.16 10.74 2.56
N ASN A 159 -9.89 9.69 2.91
CA ASN A 159 -9.46 8.68 3.88
C ASN A 159 -9.13 7.33 3.22
N ASP A 160 -9.34 7.22 1.92
CA ASP A 160 -9.09 6.00 1.17
C ASP A 160 -7.59 5.85 0.96
N ILE A 161 -7.05 4.71 1.40
CA ILE A 161 -5.67 4.33 1.14
C ILE A 161 -5.63 3.66 -0.21
N ILE A 162 -4.72 4.11 -1.06
CA ILE A 162 -4.58 3.62 -2.42
C ILE A 162 -3.21 2.98 -2.56
N LEU A 163 -3.19 1.73 -3.02
CA LEU A 163 -1.99 1.04 -3.44
C LEU A 163 -1.79 1.22 -4.94
N ILE A 164 -0.57 1.56 -5.34
CA ILE A 164 -0.18 1.61 -6.74
C ILE A 164 1.11 0.82 -6.96
N ASP A 165 1.13 0.08 -8.06
CA ASP A 165 2.29 -0.66 -8.56
C ASP A 165 2.82 0.06 -9.81
N LEU A 166 4.02 0.64 -9.69
CA LEU A 166 4.65 1.39 -10.78
C LEU A 166 5.30 0.47 -11.82
N ASP A 167 5.51 -0.82 -11.51
CA ASP A 167 6.06 -1.78 -12.48
C ASP A 167 4.95 -2.34 -13.40
N SER A 168 3.69 -2.07 -13.06
CA SER A 168 2.53 -2.51 -13.84
C SER A 168 1.79 -1.35 -14.52
N MET A 169 1.82 -1.34 -15.85
CA MET A 169 1.11 -0.34 -16.67
C MET A 169 -0.38 -0.65 -16.86
N ASN A 170 -0.83 -1.87 -16.52
CA ASN A 170 -2.20 -2.34 -16.79
C ASN A 170 -2.99 -2.74 -15.52
N LYS A 171 -2.38 -2.60 -14.33
CA LYS A 171 -3.07 -2.76 -13.05
C LYS A 171 -3.63 -1.41 -12.59
N ARG A 172 -4.90 -1.40 -12.18
CA ARG A 172 -5.52 -0.24 -11.53
C ARG A 172 -4.90 -0.03 -10.16
N PRO A 173 -4.79 1.23 -9.69
CA PRO A 173 -4.58 1.49 -8.29
C PRO A 173 -5.68 0.82 -7.46
N PHE A 174 -5.27 0.09 -6.43
CA PHE A 174 -6.18 -0.66 -5.58
C PHE A 174 -6.55 0.17 -4.36
N VAL A 175 -7.84 0.49 -4.22
CA VAL A 175 -8.36 1.17 -3.03
C VAL A 175 -8.51 0.15 -1.91
N LEU A 176 -7.67 0.30 -0.89
CA LEU A 176 -7.81 -0.41 0.38
C LEU A 176 -8.98 0.24 1.12
N ASN A 177 -10.14 -0.41 1.12
CA ASN A 177 -11.36 0.01 1.84
C ASN A 177 -11.20 -0.02 3.38
N ASN A 178 -9.97 -0.11 3.88
CA ASN A 178 -9.63 -0.45 5.25
C ASN A 178 -9.16 0.82 5.95
N LYS A 179 -9.59 1.03 7.20
CA LYS A 179 -8.98 2.07 8.02
C LYS A 179 -7.53 1.68 8.26
N ILE A 180 -6.61 2.66 8.20
CA ILE A 180 -5.20 2.36 8.46
C ILE A 180 -5.02 1.65 9.80
N ASP A 181 -5.86 1.94 10.80
CA ASP A 181 -5.80 1.35 12.14
C ASP A 181 -5.91 -0.18 12.12
N ASP A 182 -6.61 -0.76 11.15
CA ASP A 182 -6.75 -2.22 10.99
C ASP A 182 -5.45 -2.84 10.40
N LEU A 183 -4.73 -2.07 9.59
CA LEU A 183 -3.45 -2.45 9.01
C LEU A 183 -2.28 -2.18 9.98
N LEU A 184 -2.35 -1.05 10.68
CA LEU A 184 -1.31 -0.33 11.41
C LEU A 184 -1.93 0.37 12.63
N SER A 185 -2.25 -0.40 13.67
CA SER A 185 -2.56 0.21 14.97
C SER A 185 -1.28 0.33 15.79
N ILE A 186 -0.83 1.56 16.05
CA ILE A 186 0.36 1.85 16.89
C ILE A 186 0.26 1.10 18.24
N ASN A 187 -0.96 1.01 18.80
CA ASN A 187 -1.23 0.34 20.06
C ASN A 187 -1.12 -1.20 20.02
N LYS A 188 -1.12 -1.79 18.83
CA LYS A 188 -1.02 -3.25 18.61
C LYS A 188 0.35 -3.68 18.06
N MET A 189 1.29 -2.75 17.89
CA MET A 189 2.62 -3.06 17.35
C MET A 189 3.50 -3.78 18.38
N GLU A 190 4.18 -4.82 17.94
CA GLU A 190 5.22 -5.51 18.70
C GLU A 190 6.60 -5.10 18.18
N LEU A 191 7.53 -4.82 19.09
CA LEU A 191 8.91 -4.53 18.71
C LEU A 191 9.71 -5.84 18.59
N ARG A 192 10.20 -6.14 17.38
CA ARG A 192 11.02 -7.32 17.07
C ARG A 192 12.23 -6.89 16.26
N ASN A 193 13.45 -7.27 16.69
CA ASN A 193 14.70 -6.95 15.99
C ASN A 193 14.84 -5.45 15.61
N ASP A 194 14.47 -4.56 16.53
CA ASP A 194 14.45 -3.10 16.35
C ASP A 194 13.44 -2.54 15.30
N ILE A 195 12.54 -3.38 14.79
CA ILE A 195 11.44 -3.02 13.87
C ILE A 195 10.10 -3.19 14.58
N TYR A 196 9.17 -2.25 14.39
CA TYR A 196 7.79 -2.42 14.84
C TYR A 196 7.00 -3.24 13.82
N TYR A 197 6.33 -4.30 14.28
CA TYR A 197 5.58 -5.23 13.44
C TYR A 197 4.17 -5.48 13.97
N CYS A 198 3.21 -5.73 13.07
CA CYS A 198 1.83 -6.07 13.43
C CYS A 198 1.58 -7.59 13.37
N ASN A 199 1.16 -8.21 14.47
CA ASN A 199 0.93 -9.67 14.54
C ASN A 199 -0.25 -10.10 13.63
N LYS A 200 0.05 -10.84 12.55
CA LYS A 200 -0.89 -11.27 11.51
C LYS A 200 -1.96 -12.25 11.98
N ILE A 201 -1.56 -13.29 12.70
CA ILE A 201 -2.47 -14.35 13.18
C ILE A 201 -3.48 -13.76 14.16
N LYS A 202 -3.03 -12.84 15.02
CA LYS A 202 -3.88 -12.14 15.96
C LYS A 202 -5.00 -11.35 15.27
N LYS A 203 -4.79 -10.84 14.05
CA LYS A 203 -5.85 -10.15 13.27
C LYS A 203 -6.99 -11.10 12.90
N ILE A 204 -6.68 -12.35 12.54
CA ILE A 204 -7.69 -13.36 12.22
C ILE A 204 -8.43 -13.78 13.50
N GLU A 205 -7.69 -14.01 14.58
CA GLU A 205 -8.23 -14.36 15.91
C GLU A 205 -9.18 -13.28 16.46
N ASP A 206 -8.86 -12.00 16.24
CA ASP A 206 -9.70 -10.87 16.66
C ASP A 206 -11.04 -10.80 15.88
N ILE A 207 -11.11 -11.38 14.67
CA ILE A 207 -12.29 -11.31 13.78
C ILE A 207 -13.12 -12.61 13.83
N VAL A 208 -12.47 -13.75 14.00
CA VAL A 208 -13.05 -15.07 13.84
C VAL A 208 -12.70 -15.95 15.03
N GLU A 209 -13.69 -16.65 15.57
CA GLU A 209 -13.47 -17.65 16.61
C GLU A 209 -12.52 -18.77 16.11
N LYS A 210 -11.63 -19.25 16.99
CA LYS A 210 -10.62 -20.29 16.71
C LYS A 210 -11.15 -21.54 15.99
N ASN A 211 -12.43 -21.86 16.14
CA ASN A 211 -13.05 -23.05 15.53
C ASN A 211 -13.60 -22.82 14.11
N ASN A 212 -13.47 -21.61 13.55
CA ASN A 212 -13.94 -21.29 12.19
C ASN A 212 -12.78 -21.03 11.21
N TYR A 213 -11.53 -21.23 11.62
CA TYR A 213 -10.37 -21.17 10.73
C TYR A 213 -9.30 -22.19 11.15
N PHE A 214 -8.42 -22.56 10.22
CA PHE A 214 -7.17 -23.26 10.53
C PHE A 214 -6.07 -22.83 9.53
N PHE A 215 -4.83 -23.14 9.88
CA PHE A 215 -3.65 -22.95 9.02
C PHE A 215 -2.83 -24.24 9.02
N ASP A 216 -2.16 -24.53 7.91
CA ASP A 216 -1.15 -25.59 7.79
C ASP A 216 0.19 -25.00 7.34
N VAL A 217 1.27 -25.50 7.96
CA VAL A 217 2.66 -25.13 7.68
C VAL A 217 3.52 -26.38 7.89
N PRO A 218 4.20 -26.90 6.85
CA PRO A 218 4.18 -26.45 5.45
C PRO A 218 2.90 -26.88 4.71
N ASP A 219 2.60 -26.22 3.60
CA ASP A 219 1.46 -26.47 2.70
C ASP A 219 1.75 -27.54 1.62
N CYS A 220 2.64 -28.48 1.93
CA CYS A 220 3.11 -29.45 0.96
C CYS A 220 2.17 -30.65 0.81
N ILE A 221 1.99 -31.12 -0.42
CA ILE A 221 1.34 -32.38 -0.78
C ILE A 221 2.38 -33.31 -1.38
N VAL A 222 2.60 -34.46 -0.74
CA VAL A 222 3.48 -35.51 -1.23
C VAL A 222 2.69 -36.54 -2.03
N GLU A 223 1.45 -36.80 -1.61
CA GLU A 223 0.55 -37.77 -2.24
C GLU A 223 -0.91 -37.36 -2.06
N ALA A 224 -1.80 -37.84 -2.93
CA ALA A 224 -3.19 -37.38 -2.95
C ALA A 224 -3.95 -37.59 -1.63
N LYS A 225 -3.52 -38.56 -0.80
CA LYS A 225 -4.13 -38.82 0.50
C LYS A 225 -3.88 -37.70 1.52
N ASP A 226 -2.88 -36.85 1.31
CA ASP A 226 -2.58 -35.72 2.20
C ASP A 226 -3.74 -34.70 2.19
N TYR A 227 -4.46 -34.60 1.07
CA TYR A 227 -5.71 -33.84 1.01
C TYR A 227 -6.78 -34.36 1.98
N PHE A 228 -6.74 -35.62 2.42
CA PHE A 228 -7.68 -36.15 3.41
C PHE A 228 -7.65 -35.33 4.69
N GLU A 229 -6.45 -35.05 5.18
CA GLU A 229 -6.26 -34.30 6.41
C GLU A 229 -6.81 -32.88 6.25
N ILE A 230 -6.58 -32.26 5.10
CA ILE A 230 -7.01 -30.89 4.81
C ILE A 230 -8.54 -30.80 4.67
N TYR A 231 -9.18 -31.76 3.97
CA TYR A 231 -10.65 -31.87 3.95
C TYR A 231 -11.20 -32.11 5.36
N THR A 232 -10.55 -32.97 6.14
CA THR A 232 -10.95 -33.25 7.52
C THR A 232 -10.91 -31.99 8.39
N LYS A 233 -9.80 -31.25 8.37
CA LYS A 233 -9.66 -29.96 9.06
C LYS A 233 -10.72 -28.96 8.61
N SER A 234 -10.99 -28.89 7.31
CA SER A 234 -12.01 -28.01 6.74
C SER A 234 -13.42 -28.35 7.21
N PHE A 235 -13.81 -29.63 7.18
CA PHE A 235 -15.12 -30.05 7.68
C PHE A 235 -15.25 -29.94 9.20
N ASN A 236 -14.15 -30.04 9.95
CA ASN A 236 -14.15 -29.78 11.40
C ASN A 236 -14.47 -28.32 11.75
N LEU A 237 -14.36 -27.37 10.80
CA LEU A 237 -14.81 -25.99 11.01
C LEU A 237 -16.34 -25.86 11.02
N LEU A 238 -17.07 -26.85 10.49
CA LEU A 238 -18.53 -26.83 10.49
C LEU A 238 -19.04 -27.18 11.88
N LYS A 239 -20.07 -26.45 12.32
CA LYS A 239 -20.80 -26.80 13.57
C LYS A 239 -21.50 -28.16 13.47
N SER A 240 -21.86 -28.57 12.26
CA SER A 240 -22.50 -29.84 11.97
C SER A 240 -21.43 -30.88 11.61
N LYS A 241 -21.47 -32.05 12.26
CA LYS A 241 -20.59 -33.17 11.90
C LYS A 241 -21.21 -33.92 10.73
N PHE A 242 -20.49 -33.99 9.63
CA PHE A 242 -20.86 -34.78 8.46
C PHE A 242 -20.03 -36.06 8.42
N VAL A 243 -20.65 -37.16 8.01
CA VAL A 243 -19.92 -38.40 7.70
C VAL A 243 -19.36 -38.27 6.29
N PHE A 244 -18.03 -38.28 6.18
CA PHE A 244 -17.37 -38.29 4.89
C PHE A 244 -16.23 -39.32 4.83
N SER A 245 -15.92 -39.79 3.62
CA SER A 245 -14.82 -40.71 3.35
C SER A 245 -14.34 -40.59 1.91
N PHE A 246 -13.09 -40.95 1.63
CA PHE A 246 -12.63 -41.17 0.26
C PHE A 246 -13.07 -42.55 -0.23
N LEU A 247 -13.74 -42.58 -1.38
CA LEU A 247 -14.15 -43.80 -2.08
C LEU A 247 -13.06 -44.29 -3.03
N ASN A 248 -12.38 -43.36 -3.71
CA ASN A 248 -11.35 -43.67 -4.67
C ASN A 248 -10.40 -42.47 -4.84
N ILE A 249 -9.15 -42.77 -5.16
CA ILE A 249 -8.11 -41.81 -5.51
C ILE A 249 -7.48 -42.31 -6.81
N LEU A 250 -7.55 -41.50 -7.85
CA LEU A 250 -6.80 -41.71 -9.08
C LEU A 250 -5.77 -40.59 -9.21
N GLU A 251 -4.58 -40.95 -9.66
CA GLU A 251 -3.47 -40.02 -9.79
C GLU A 251 -2.88 -40.19 -11.19
N ASN A 252 -2.74 -39.08 -11.90
CA ASN A 252 -2.00 -39.02 -13.17
C ASN A 252 -0.85 -38.01 -13.03
N GLU A 253 -0.11 -37.74 -14.11
CA GLU A 253 1.04 -36.83 -14.05
C GLU A 253 0.66 -35.39 -13.68
N GLU A 254 -0.54 -34.95 -14.05
CA GLU A 254 -0.97 -33.55 -13.92
C GLU A 254 -1.98 -33.31 -12.80
N ASN A 255 -2.74 -34.33 -12.37
CA ASN A 255 -3.91 -34.19 -11.52
C ASN A 255 -4.05 -35.33 -10.50
N TYR A 256 -4.66 -34.98 -9.37
CA TYR A 256 -5.31 -35.87 -8.42
C TYR A 256 -6.82 -35.85 -8.64
N ILE A 257 -7.44 -37.01 -8.83
CA ILE A 257 -8.88 -37.18 -8.93
C ILE A 257 -9.36 -37.91 -7.68
N LEU A 258 -10.02 -37.15 -6.80
CA LEU A 258 -10.52 -37.62 -5.52
C LEU A 258 -12.02 -37.86 -5.60
N LYS A 259 -12.48 -39.07 -5.28
CA LYS A 259 -13.90 -39.37 -5.14
C LYS A 259 -14.28 -39.39 -3.67
N ILE A 260 -15.05 -38.41 -3.23
CA ILE A 260 -15.46 -38.21 -1.84
C ILE A 260 -16.92 -38.64 -1.68
N SER A 261 -17.22 -39.47 -0.68
CA SER A 261 -18.59 -39.72 -0.21
C SER A 261 -18.89 -38.82 0.98
N ILE A 262 -20.03 -38.15 0.97
CA ILE A 262 -20.47 -37.23 2.03
C ILE A 262 -21.97 -37.40 2.20
N GLU A 263 -22.41 -37.83 3.39
CA GLU A 263 -23.82 -38.14 3.67
C GLU A 263 -24.48 -39.06 2.60
N GLY A 264 -23.72 -40.02 2.09
CA GLY A 264 -24.17 -40.96 1.06
C GLY A 264 -24.21 -40.42 -0.37
N GLN A 265 -23.85 -39.15 -0.59
CA GLN A 265 -23.65 -38.58 -1.92
C GLN A 265 -22.18 -38.66 -2.32
N SER A 266 -21.88 -38.99 -3.58
CA SER A 266 -20.50 -38.98 -4.09
C SER A 266 -20.22 -37.76 -4.94
N LYS A 267 -19.08 -37.11 -4.70
CA LYS A 267 -18.54 -36.03 -5.53
C LYS A 267 -17.15 -36.40 -6.00
N GLU A 268 -16.91 -36.24 -7.28
CA GLU A 268 -15.58 -36.30 -7.87
C GLU A 268 -14.99 -34.89 -7.86
N VAL A 269 -13.75 -34.78 -7.40
CA VAL A 269 -12.97 -33.55 -7.31
C VAL A 269 -11.67 -33.76 -8.08
N GLU A 270 -11.39 -32.85 -8.99
CA GLU A 270 -10.14 -32.79 -9.72
C GLU A 270 -9.27 -31.67 -9.16
N LEU A 271 -8.04 -31.99 -8.75
CA LEU A 271 -7.04 -31.07 -8.22
C LEU A 271 -5.79 -31.20 -9.06
N ARG A 272 -5.17 -30.10 -9.44
CA ARG A 272 -3.94 -30.09 -10.22
C ARG A 272 -2.71 -30.31 -9.34
N LYS A 273 -1.69 -30.90 -9.92
CA LYS A 273 -0.36 -31.04 -9.33
C LYS A 273 0.48 -29.82 -9.69
N TYR A 274 0.51 -28.85 -8.79
CA TYR A 274 1.39 -27.70 -8.89
C TYR A 274 2.61 -27.92 -7.99
N SER A 275 3.60 -28.68 -8.48
CA SER A 275 4.75 -29.10 -7.66
C SER A 275 4.28 -29.87 -6.41
N ASP A 276 4.99 -29.73 -5.29
CA ASP A 276 4.64 -30.38 -4.02
C ASP A 276 3.69 -29.50 -3.19
N TYR A 277 2.88 -28.61 -3.79
CA TYR A 277 2.01 -27.66 -3.09
C TYR A 277 0.52 -27.95 -3.28
N ILE A 278 -0.30 -27.47 -2.34
CA ILE A 278 -1.76 -27.54 -2.42
C ILE A 278 -2.29 -26.71 -3.61
N ASP A 279 -3.18 -27.29 -4.41
CA ASP A 279 -4.01 -26.56 -5.38
C ASP A 279 -5.15 -25.85 -4.65
N ALA A 280 -4.83 -24.70 -4.06
CA ALA A 280 -5.70 -23.98 -3.15
C ALA A 280 -7.00 -23.51 -3.81
N GLU A 281 -6.96 -23.10 -5.08
CA GLU A 281 -8.12 -22.59 -5.80
C GLU A 281 -9.15 -23.70 -6.03
N ASN A 282 -8.73 -24.82 -6.65
CA ASN A 282 -9.64 -25.94 -6.92
C ASN A 282 -10.10 -26.61 -5.62
N PHE A 283 -9.26 -26.62 -4.58
CA PHE A 283 -9.64 -27.11 -3.26
C PHE A 283 -10.72 -26.25 -2.59
N ILE A 284 -10.59 -24.92 -2.59
CA ILE A 284 -11.63 -24.04 -2.03
C ILE A 284 -12.92 -24.11 -2.85
N GLN A 285 -12.81 -24.24 -4.17
CA GLN A 285 -13.97 -24.45 -5.03
C GLN A 285 -14.69 -25.75 -4.66
N SER A 286 -13.99 -26.87 -4.56
CA SER A 286 -14.58 -28.17 -4.24
C SER A 286 -15.26 -28.18 -2.87
N LEU A 287 -14.66 -27.57 -1.85
CA LEU A 287 -15.25 -27.41 -0.53
C LEU A 287 -16.58 -26.65 -0.59
N ASN A 288 -16.64 -25.56 -1.36
CA ASN A 288 -17.86 -24.77 -1.50
C ASN A 288 -18.93 -25.50 -2.34
N GLU A 289 -18.55 -26.27 -3.35
CA GLU A 289 -19.47 -27.15 -4.08
C GLU A 289 -20.08 -28.21 -3.16
N ILE A 290 -19.27 -28.78 -2.27
CA ILE A 290 -19.73 -29.73 -1.27
C ILE A 290 -20.71 -29.08 -0.28
N LEU A 291 -20.43 -27.87 0.20
CA LEU A 291 -21.39 -27.15 1.07
C LEU A 291 -22.74 -26.96 0.38
N LEU A 292 -22.76 -26.69 -0.93
CA LEU A 292 -24.01 -26.60 -1.70
C LEU A 292 -24.75 -27.94 -1.76
N LEU A 293 -24.04 -29.06 -1.98
CA LEU A 293 -24.64 -30.40 -1.95
C LEU A 293 -25.26 -30.75 -0.59
N LEU A 294 -24.66 -30.25 0.48
CA LEU A 294 -25.13 -30.42 1.86
C LEU A 294 -26.22 -29.40 2.26
N ASN A 295 -26.67 -28.54 1.35
CA ASN A 295 -27.58 -27.42 1.61
C ASN A 295 -27.09 -26.48 2.74
N TYR A 296 -25.77 -26.37 2.93
CA TYR A 296 -25.16 -25.50 3.93
C TYR A 296 -24.85 -24.13 3.33
N ASN A 297 -25.86 -23.23 3.33
CA ASN A 297 -25.78 -21.95 2.62
C ASN A 297 -25.39 -20.74 3.49
N GLN A 298 -25.18 -20.95 4.80
CA GLN A 298 -24.98 -19.85 5.76
C GLN A 298 -23.55 -19.27 5.74
N LYS A 299 -22.56 -20.11 5.46
CA LYS A 299 -21.15 -19.75 5.39
C LYS A 299 -20.50 -20.38 4.17
N LYS A 300 -19.35 -19.86 3.78
CA LYS A 300 -18.51 -20.37 2.70
C LYS A 300 -17.06 -20.49 3.16
N TYR A 301 -16.32 -21.38 2.52
CA TYR A 301 -14.88 -21.48 2.69
C TYR A 301 -14.19 -20.43 1.83
N TYR A 302 -13.19 -19.79 2.41
CA TYR A 302 -12.31 -18.85 1.73
C TYR A 302 -10.87 -19.18 2.05
N LEU A 303 -9.98 -18.92 1.08
CA LEU A 303 -8.54 -19.01 1.26
C LEU A 303 -8.07 -17.83 2.11
N ILE A 304 -7.31 -18.13 3.15
CA ILE A 304 -6.60 -17.12 3.92
C ILE A 304 -5.38 -16.72 3.10
N SER A 305 -5.14 -15.42 2.98
CA SER A 305 -4.02 -14.87 2.21
C SER A 305 -2.70 -15.53 2.61
N HIS A 306 -1.91 -15.97 1.62
CA HIS A 306 -0.57 -16.56 1.79
C HIS A 306 0.38 -15.66 2.61
N THR A 307 0.12 -14.36 2.66
CA THR A 307 0.85 -13.44 3.54
C THR A 307 0.67 -13.75 5.03
N ASN A 308 -0.41 -14.40 5.44
CA ASN A 308 -0.67 -14.73 6.85
C ASN A 308 -0.14 -16.11 7.26
N CYS A 309 -0.07 -17.05 6.32
CA CYS A 309 0.33 -18.44 6.50
C CYS A 309 0.56 -19.07 5.12
N ASP A 310 1.37 -20.12 5.03
CA ASP A 310 1.61 -20.84 3.76
C ASP A 310 0.29 -21.36 3.17
N PHE A 311 -0.55 -22.03 3.99
CA PHE A 311 -1.92 -22.37 3.63
C PHE A 311 -2.89 -22.19 4.80
N GLY A 312 -4.07 -21.66 4.51
CA GLY A 312 -5.08 -21.47 5.54
C GLY A 312 -6.50 -21.35 4.99
N VAL A 313 -7.46 -21.84 5.76
CA VAL A 313 -8.87 -21.88 5.35
C VAL A 313 -9.72 -21.26 6.45
N VAL A 314 -10.69 -20.44 6.06
CA VAL A 314 -11.67 -19.86 6.96
C VAL A 314 -13.10 -20.11 6.47
N LEU A 315 -13.97 -20.52 7.39
CA LEU A 315 -15.40 -20.69 7.16
C LEU A 315 -16.16 -19.45 7.67
N ALA A 316 -16.56 -18.58 6.76
CA ALA A 316 -17.12 -17.27 7.08
C ALA A 316 -18.50 -17.02 6.46
N ASP A 317 -19.36 -16.32 7.19
CA ASP A 317 -20.56 -15.71 6.61
C ASP A 317 -20.19 -14.43 5.82
N LYS A 318 -21.17 -13.83 5.13
CA LYS A 318 -20.93 -12.62 4.31
C LYS A 318 -20.37 -11.44 5.11
N LYS A 319 -20.80 -11.26 6.37
CA LYS A 319 -20.36 -10.15 7.22
C LYS A 319 -18.92 -10.35 7.69
N THR A 320 -18.60 -11.58 8.07
CA THR A 320 -17.27 -12.00 8.53
C THR A 320 -16.29 -11.99 7.38
N TYR A 321 -16.67 -12.51 6.22
CA TYR A 321 -15.89 -12.40 4.98
C TYR A 321 -15.56 -10.94 4.66
N LYS A 322 -16.55 -10.05 4.71
CA LYS A 322 -16.34 -8.63 4.46
C LYS A 322 -15.28 -8.07 5.41
N LYS A 323 -15.39 -8.31 6.71
CA LYS A 323 -14.39 -7.88 7.69
C LYS A 323 -13.01 -8.47 7.45
N LEU A 324 -12.92 -9.77 7.16
CA LEU A 324 -11.66 -10.46 6.88
C LEU A 324 -11.00 -9.91 5.62
N SER A 325 -11.76 -9.71 4.54
CA SER A 325 -11.29 -9.06 3.31
C SER A 325 -10.83 -7.63 3.59
N GLU A 326 -11.60 -6.88 4.40
CA GLU A 326 -11.25 -5.54 4.89
C GLU A 326 -10.09 -5.51 5.90
N ASN A 327 -9.60 -6.65 6.36
CA ASN A 327 -8.40 -6.72 7.20
C ASN A 327 -7.26 -7.43 6.47
N GLY A 328 -7.51 -7.76 5.21
CA GLY A 328 -6.53 -8.42 4.39
C GLY A 328 -6.26 -9.88 4.73
N CYS A 329 -7.19 -10.51 5.43
CA CYS A 329 -7.06 -11.90 5.79
C CYS A 329 -7.40 -12.84 4.63
N ILE A 330 -8.05 -12.37 3.55
CA ILE A 330 -8.55 -13.20 2.44
C ILE A 330 -7.82 -12.91 1.13
N GLU A 331 -7.70 -13.94 0.28
CA GLU A 331 -7.20 -13.83 -1.09
C GLU A 331 -7.97 -12.78 -1.92
N VAL A 332 -7.27 -11.85 -2.59
CA VAL A 332 -7.88 -10.93 -3.57
C VAL A 332 -7.54 -11.43 -4.96
N SER A 333 -8.56 -11.65 -5.81
CA SER A 333 -8.36 -12.01 -7.20
C SER A 333 -7.70 -10.87 -7.98
N GLU A 334 -6.45 -11.07 -8.43
CA GLU A 334 -5.69 -10.10 -9.23
C GLU A 334 -6.41 -9.72 -10.55
N GLU A 335 -7.22 -10.63 -11.11
CA GLU A 335 -7.94 -10.37 -12.36
C GLU A 335 -8.89 -9.19 -12.26
N LYS A 336 -9.46 -8.93 -11.08
CA LYS A 336 -10.36 -7.80 -10.85
C LYS A 336 -9.64 -6.44 -10.86
N LEU A 337 -8.32 -6.44 -10.78
CA LEU A 337 -7.50 -5.23 -10.76
C LEU A 337 -6.99 -4.83 -12.14
N LYS A 338 -7.17 -5.67 -13.16
CA LYS A 338 -6.80 -5.32 -14.54
C LYS A 338 -7.71 -4.20 -15.08
N LEU A 339 -7.14 -3.30 -15.88
CA LEU A 339 -7.94 -2.35 -16.67
C LEU A 339 -8.89 -3.12 -17.59
N ASN A 340 -10.13 -2.65 -17.69
CA ASN A 340 -11.09 -3.22 -18.62
C ASN A 340 -10.95 -2.56 -20.01
N SER A 341 -11.63 -3.13 -21.01
CA SER A 341 -11.53 -2.66 -22.40
C SER A 341 -11.99 -1.20 -22.59
N GLU A 342 -12.98 -0.73 -21.82
CA GLU A 342 -13.48 0.65 -21.91
C GLU A 342 -12.44 1.66 -21.40
N GLU A 343 -11.78 1.34 -20.29
CA GLU A 343 -10.71 2.17 -19.71
C GLU A 343 -9.48 2.20 -20.62
N ILE A 344 -9.06 1.05 -21.15
CA ILE A 344 -7.93 0.96 -22.10
C ILE A 344 -8.21 1.84 -23.31
N HIS A 345 -9.42 1.75 -23.88
CA HIS A 345 -9.83 2.58 -25.01
C HIS A 345 -9.84 4.07 -24.65
N ALA A 346 -10.28 4.45 -23.45
CA ALA A 346 -10.26 5.85 -23.00
C ALA A 346 -8.84 6.39 -22.85
N ILE A 347 -7.92 5.61 -22.29
CA ILE A 347 -6.50 5.94 -22.15
C ILE A 347 -5.86 6.13 -23.55
N GLN A 348 -6.08 5.18 -24.45
CA GLN A 348 -5.57 5.26 -25.83
C GLN A 348 -6.08 6.51 -26.54
N LYS A 349 -7.39 6.75 -26.51
CA LYS A 349 -7.99 7.93 -27.15
C LYS A 349 -7.40 9.24 -26.62
N TYR A 350 -7.12 9.32 -25.32
CA TYR A 350 -6.47 10.49 -24.73
C TYR A 350 -5.00 10.62 -25.13
N SER A 351 -4.24 9.52 -25.16
CA SER A 351 -2.85 9.52 -25.64
C SER A 351 -2.77 10.00 -27.10
N ASP A 352 -3.70 9.57 -27.94
CA ASP A 352 -3.80 10.02 -29.33
C ASP A 352 -4.12 11.51 -29.41
N LEU A 353 -5.01 12.02 -28.54
CA LEU A 353 -5.30 13.45 -28.44
C LEU A 353 -4.03 14.26 -28.12
N ILE A 354 -3.27 13.85 -27.11
CA ILE A 354 -2.05 14.56 -26.70
C ILE A 354 -1.02 14.57 -27.83
N THR A 355 -0.81 13.42 -28.48
CA THR A 355 0.07 13.30 -29.64
C THR A 355 -0.34 14.25 -30.75
N GLU A 356 -1.64 14.35 -31.02
CA GLU A 356 -2.15 15.26 -32.04
C GLU A 356 -1.94 16.72 -31.66
N ILE A 357 -2.17 17.09 -30.39
CA ILE A 357 -1.88 18.44 -29.89
C ILE A 357 -0.39 18.78 -30.06
N ASP A 358 0.51 17.85 -29.77
CA ASP A 358 1.95 18.05 -29.89
C ASP A 358 2.39 18.17 -31.36
N ASN A 359 1.77 17.42 -32.28
CA ASN A 359 1.97 17.57 -33.73
C ASN A 359 1.57 18.96 -34.22
N ILE A 360 0.42 19.46 -33.75
CA ILE A 360 -0.07 20.81 -34.05
C ILE A 360 0.91 21.87 -33.53
N GLU A 361 1.42 21.70 -32.31
CA GLU A 361 2.41 22.60 -31.70
C GLU A 361 3.75 22.58 -32.45
N PHE A 362 4.22 21.41 -32.86
CA PHE A 362 5.44 21.25 -33.65
C PHE A 362 5.31 21.93 -35.02
N TYR A 363 4.19 21.74 -35.71
CA TYR A 363 3.90 22.41 -36.98
C TYR A 363 3.90 23.94 -36.82
N LEU A 364 3.27 24.45 -35.77
CA LEU A 364 3.27 25.88 -35.44
C LEU A 364 4.70 26.41 -35.24
N ASN A 365 5.53 25.68 -34.49
CA ASN A 365 6.91 26.07 -34.21
C ASN A 365 7.80 26.08 -35.46
N LEU A 366 7.66 25.08 -36.35
CA LEU A 366 8.36 25.07 -37.64
C LEU A 366 7.93 26.25 -38.52
N THR A 367 6.62 26.50 -38.59
CA THR A 367 6.07 27.57 -39.42
C THR A 367 6.52 28.95 -38.93
N LYS A 368 6.58 29.16 -37.60
CA LYS A 368 7.16 30.36 -36.99
C LYS A 368 8.65 30.53 -37.29
N LYS A 369 9.45 29.46 -37.27
CA LYS A 369 10.91 29.51 -37.52
C LYS A 369 11.28 29.82 -38.98
N HIS A 370 10.51 29.33 -39.94
CA HIS A 370 10.74 29.63 -41.36
C HIS A 370 10.29 31.04 -41.76
N ASN A 371 9.47 31.67 -40.93
CA ASN A 371 8.90 32.98 -41.12
C ASN A 371 9.58 33.99 -40.18
N GLU A 372 10.80 34.43 -40.48
CA GLU A 372 11.33 35.71 -39.94
C GLU A 372 10.44 36.85 -40.45
N LEU A 373 9.29 37.11 -39.82
CA LEU A 373 8.27 37.98 -40.40
C LEU A 373 7.95 39.21 -39.56
N LYS A 374 8.06 40.34 -40.27
CA LYS A 374 7.67 41.70 -39.89
C LYS A 374 6.20 41.74 -39.45
N GLU A 375 5.96 42.47 -38.36
CA GLU A 375 4.75 42.61 -37.53
C GLU A 375 3.39 42.94 -38.19
N SER A 376 3.18 42.85 -39.51
CA SER A 376 2.00 43.50 -40.12
C SER A 376 1.06 42.65 -40.98
N ILE A 377 1.07 41.32 -40.88
CA ILE A 377 0.03 40.49 -41.52
C ILE A 377 -0.44 39.44 -40.51
N VAL A 378 -1.72 39.53 -40.14
CA VAL A 378 -2.44 38.54 -39.33
C VAL A 378 -2.33 37.19 -40.05
N TYR A 379 -1.51 36.28 -39.53
CA TYR A 379 -1.40 34.93 -40.08
C TYR A 379 -2.53 34.08 -39.50
N ASP A 380 -3.53 33.76 -40.32
CA ASP A 380 -4.41 32.62 -40.05
C ASP A 380 -3.62 31.34 -40.35
N PHE A 381 -2.80 30.89 -39.40
CA PHE A 381 -2.17 29.57 -39.53
C PHE A 381 -3.26 28.49 -39.50
N LEU A 382 -3.14 27.50 -40.38
CA LEU A 382 -4.11 26.43 -40.56
C LEU A 382 -3.42 25.07 -40.41
N TYR A 383 -4.02 24.18 -39.64
CA TYR A 383 -3.64 22.78 -39.56
C TYR A 383 -4.88 21.90 -39.78
N GLU A 384 -4.81 20.97 -40.73
CA GLU A 384 -5.87 20.00 -41.01
C GLU A 384 -5.55 18.68 -40.33
N THR A 385 -6.55 18.11 -39.64
CA THR A 385 -6.43 16.80 -39.01
C THR A 385 -7.68 15.97 -39.14
N VAL A 386 -7.48 14.67 -39.28
CA VAL A 386 -8.54 13.67 -39.28
C VAL A 386 -8.88 13.18 -37.86
N TYR A 387 -8.15 13.65 -36.84
CA TYR A 387 -8.38 13.24 -35.45
C TYR A 387 -9.75 13.70 -34.95
N GLU A 388 -10.54 12.75 -34.42
CA GLU A 388 -11.88 13.04 -33.91
C GLU A 388 -11.86 13.59 -32.48
N PHE A 389 -11.79 14.91 -32.36
CA PHE A 389 -11.92 15.57 -31.06
C PHE A 389 -13.32 15.38 -30.46
N ASN A 390 -13.38 14.96 -29.19
CA ASN A 390 -14.57 15.14 -28.36
C ASN A 390 -14.56 16.54 -27.72
N ASN A 391 -15.63 16.91 -27.00
CA ASN A 391 -15.73 18.24 -26.35
C ASN A 391 -14.55 18.53 -25.41
N ASN A 392 -14.09 17.53 -24.65
CA ASN A 392 -12.95 17.69 -23.75
C ASN A 392 -11.64 17.91 -24.51
N GLY A 393 -11.44 17.23 -25.64
CA GLY A 393 -10.28 17.39 -26.51
C GLY A 393 -10.23 18.74 -27.19
N ILE A 394 -11.39 19.25 -27.63
CA ILE A 394 -11.54 20.62 -28.14
C ILE A 394 -11.11 21.64 -27.08
N GLU A 395 -11.59 21.49 -25.85
CA GLU A 395 -11.25 22.41 -24.76
C GLU A 395 -9.77 22.32 -24.35
N ALA A 396 -9.19 21.11 -24.33
CA ALA A 396 -7.76 20.92 -24.09
C ALA A 396 -6.90 21.61 -25.16
N LEU A 397 -7.24 21.43 -26.45
CA LEU A 397 -6.55 22.06 -27.57
C LEU A 397 -6.64 23.58 -27.50
N LYS A 398 -7.84 24.15 -27.26
CA LYS A 398 -8.04 25.59 -27.08
C LYS A 398 -7.21 26.16 -25.93
N ARG A 399 -7.19 25.47 -24.78
CA ARG A 399 -6.47 25.93 -23.59
C ARG A 399 -4.95 25.93 -23.80
N LYS A 400 -4.42 24.90 -24.47
CA LYS A 400 -2.97 24.76 -24.66
C LYS A 400 -2.44 25.65 -25.78
N LEU A 401 -3.17 25.77 -26.90
CA LEU A 401 -2.65 26.41 -28.12
C LEU A 401 -3.38 27.70 -28.53
N ASN A 402 -4.41 28.14 -27.80
CA ASN A 402 -5.24 29.32 -28.13
C ASN A 402 -5.75 29.31 -29.58
N VAL A 403 -6.45 28.24 -29.95
CA VAL A 403 -6.92 27.99 -31.32
C VAL A 403 -8.44 28.04 -31.46
N THR A 404 -8.92 28.31 -32.68
CA THR A 404 -10.30 28.08 -33.11
C THR A 404 -10.37 26.79 -33.93
N ILE A 405 -11.39 25.97 -33.70
CA ILE A 405 -11.52 24.67 -34.37
C ILE A 405 -12.82 24.65 -35.17
N LYS A 406 -12.78 24.21 -36.43
CA LYS A 406 -13.93 24.04 -37.30
C LYS A 406 -14.01 22.59 -37.79
N LYS A 407 -15.16 21.95 -37.61
CA LYS A 407 -15.41 20.63 -38.19
C LYS A 407 -15.66 20.74 -39.70
N VAL A 408 -15.06 19.86 -40.47
CA VAL A 408 -15.23 19.71 -41.93
C VAL A 408 -15.45 18.23 -42.27
N ASP A 409 -15.83 17.92 -43.51
CA ASP A 409 -16.14 16.54 -43.91
C ASP A 409 -14.94 15.59 -43.80
N SER A 410 -13.71 16.10 -43.98
CA SER A 410 -12.46 15.37 -43.82
C SER A 410 -11.97 15.26 -42.37
N GLY A 411 -12.61 15.93 -41.40
CA GLY A 411 -12.16 15.98 -40.02
C GLY A 411 -12.28 17.39 -39.42
N TYR A 412 -11.15 18.01 -39.09
CA TYR A 412 -11.10 19.31 -38.43
C TYR A 412 -10.03 20.22 -39.02
N LEU A 413 -10.37 21.50 -39.08
CA LEU A 413 -9.47 22.61 -39.38
C LEU A 413 -9.19 23.38 -38.08
N VAL A 414 -7.92 23.48 -37.70
CA VAL A 414 -7.43 24.18 -36.52
C VAL A 414 -6.80 25.50 -36.96
N TYR A 415 -7.37 26.60 -36.51
CA TYR A 415 -6.96 27.98 -36.80
C TYR A 415 -6.28 28.57 -35.58
N PHE A 416 -5.09 29.13 -35.73
CA PHE A 416 -4.38 29.74 -34.60
C PHE A 416 -4.76 31.22 -34.46
N VAL A 417 -5.07 31.64 -33.23
CA VAL A 417 -5.30 33.05 -32.92
C VAL A 417 -3.98 33.62 -32.39
N ILE A 418 -3.36 34.54 -33.15
CA ILE A 418 -2.12 35.22 -32.78
C ILE A 418 -2.40 36.34 -31.79
#